data_AF-A0A9W4R014-F1
#
_entry.id   AF-A0A9W4R014-F1
#
_cell.length_a   1.000
_cell.length_b   1.000
_cell.length_c   1.000
_cell.angle_alpha   90.00
_cell.angle_beta   90.00
_cell.angle_gamma   90.00
#
_symmetry.space_group_name_H-M   'P 1'
#
loop_
_entity.id
_entity.type
_entity.pdbx_description
1 polymer ?
#
loop_
_entity_poly.entity_id
_entity_poly.type
_entity_poly.pdbx_seq_one_letter_code
_entity_poly.pdbx_strand_id
1 'polypeptide(L)' 'MGSDGAKGLLALKQQGAYTLAQDEFSSVVWGMPKAAIDIGAANEVVPLDKMTQRLLNQVIKK' A
#
# COMPACT_ATOMS: atom_id res chain seq x y z
N MET A 1 14.91 -0.87 -3.49
CA MET A 1 15.38 -1.86 -2.48
C MET A 1 15.34 -1.17 -1.14
N GLY A 2 14.78 -1.79 -0.10
CA GLY A 2 14.67 -1.18 1.23
C GLY A 2 13.29 -1.33 1.85
N SER A 3 13.20 -0.97 3.13
CA SER A 3 11.99 -1.04 3.95
C SER A 3 11.48 0.34 4.36
N ASP A 4 11.94 1.39 3.68
CA ASP A 4 11.48 2.74 3.95
C ASP A 4 9.98 2.86 3.66
N GLY A 5 9.29 3.67 4.46
CA GLY A 5 7.84 3.81 4.44
C GLY A 5 7.04 2.68 5.10
N ALA A 6 7.58 1.46 5.26
CA ALA A 6 6.80 0.32 5.79
C ALA A 6 6.26 0.59 7.21
N LYS A 7 7.12 1.02 8.14
CA LYS A 7 6.70 1.35 9.52
C LYS A 7 5.74 2.54 9.57
N GLY A 8 5.95 3.54 8.71
CA GLY A 8 5.04 4.69 8.60
C GLY A 8 3.65 4.29 8.11
N LEU A 9 3.59 3.42 7.09
CA LEU A 9 2.35 2.86 6.58
C LEU A 9 1.63 2.02 7.65
N LEU A 10 2.38 1.23 8.43
CA LEU A 10 1.80 0.46 9.54
C LEU A 10 1.19 1.38 10.59
N ALA A 11 1.88 2.46 10.96
CA ALA A 11 1.35 3.46 11.90
C ALA A 11 0.04 4.09 11.37
N LEU A 12 -0.03 4.43 10.08
CA LEU A 12 -1.26 4.93 9.47
C LEU A 12 -2.41 3.90 9.57
N LYS A 13 -2.14 2.64 9.22
CA LYS A 13 -3.14 1.55 9.32
C LYS A 13 -3.63 1.35 10.76
N GLN A 14 -2.73 1.39 11.75
CA GLN A 14 -3.08 1.27 13.16
C GLN A 14 -3.94 2.44 13.66
N GLN A 15 -3.82 3.62 13.04
CA GLN A 15 -4.68 4.78 13.28
C GLN A 15 -5.98 4.77 12.45
N GLY A 16 -6.27 3.67 11.74
CA GLY A 16 -7.51 3.48 10.99
C GLY A 16 -7.47 3.99 9.55
N ALA A 17 -6.32 4.43 9.03
CA ALA A 17 -6.20 4.74 7.60
C ALA A 17 -6.32 3.47 6.75
N TYR A 18 -6.94 3.60 5.58
CA TYR A 18 -6.94 2.52 4.58
C TYR A 18 -5.66 2.61 3.75
N THR A 19 -4.78 1.62 3.91
CA THR A 19 -3.46 1.61 3.29
C THR A 19 -3.38 0.63 2.13
N LEU A 20 -2.67 1.03 1.07
CA LEU A 20 -2.47 0.23 -0.14
C LEU A 20 -0.97 -0.02 -0.34
N ALA A 21 -0.63 -1.18 -0.89
CA ALA A 21 0.70 -1.46 -1.44
C ALA A 21 0.57 -1.79 -2.93
N GLN A 22 1.54 -1.35 -3.75
CA GLN A 22 1.62 -1.78 -5.16
C GLN A 22 1.83 -3.29 -5.23
N ASP A 23 1.41 -3.97 -6.30
CA ASP A 23 1.69 -5.40 -6.53
C ASP A 23 3.08 -5.66 -7.13
N GLU A 24 3.51 -6.93 -7.11
CA GLU A 24 4.81 -7.34 -7.63
C GLU A 24 4.90 -7.19 -9.15
N PHE A 25 3.83 -7.54 -9.87
CA PHE A 25 3.84 -7.60 -11.33
C PHE A 25 4.00 -6.21 -11.98
N SER A 26 3.37 -5.18 -11.42
CA SER A 26 3.49 -3.81 -11.90
C SER A 26 4.69 -3.06 -11.32
N SER A 27 5.39 -3.64 -10.34
CA SER A 27 6.55 -3.01 -9.69
C SER A 27 7.83 -3.21 -10.50
N VAL A 28 8.56 -2.11 -10.76
CA VAL A 28 9.93 -2.21 -11.31
C VAL A 28 10.89 -2.81 -10.29
N VAL A 29 10.71 -2.48 -9.01
CA VAL A 29 11.51 -3.02 -7.90
C VAL A 29 10.60 -3.43 -6.76
N TRP A 30 10.51 -4.73 -6.52
CA TRP A 30 9.66 -5.33 -5.48
C TRP A 30 10.29 -5.31 -4.09
N GLY A 31 10.67 -4.13 -3.61
CA GLY A 31 11.31 -3.93 -2.30
C GLY A 31 10.38 -3.34 -1.25
N MET A 32 10.09 -2.05 -1.38
CA MET A 32 9.32 -1.30 -0.38
C MET A 32 7.87 -1.81 -0.25
N PRO A 33 7.13 -2.10 -1.34
CA PRO A 33 5.78 -2.63 -1.19
C PRO A 33 5.77 -3.99 -0.49
N LYS A 34 6.72 -4.89 -0.83
CA LYS A 34 6.91 -6.18 -0.15
C LYS A 34 7.16 -6.00 1.35
N ALA A 35 8.09 -5.11 1.72
CA ALA A 35 8.40 -4.85 3.12
C ALA A 35 7.19 -4.33 3.91
N ALA A 36 6.31 -3.54 3.30
CA ALA A 36 5.06 -3.09 3.90
C ALA A 36 4.05 -4.26 4.05
N ILE A 37 3.96 -5.14 3.06
CA ILE A 37 3.08 -6.32 3.09
C ILE A 37 3.52 -7.30 4.19
N ASP A 38 4.81 -7.60 4.28
CA ASP A 38 5.38 -8.58 5.21
C ASP A 38 5.11 -8.23 6.68
N ILE A 39 5.01 -6.94 7.01
CA ILE A 39 4.67 -6.46 8.37
C ILE A 39 3.17 -6.19 8.56
N GLY A 40 2.34 -6.54 7.59
CA GLY A 40 0.89 -6.31 7.64
C GLY A 40 0.49 -4.84 7.54
N ALA A 41 1.33 -3.96 6.99
CA ALA A 41 1.05 -2.53 6.88
C ALA A 41 0.06 -2.16 5.78
N ALA A 42 -0.20 -3.05 4.82
CA ALA A 42 -1.18 -2.84 3.75
C ALA A 42 -2.55 -3.46 4.11
N ASN A 43 -3.65 -2.78 3.77
CA ASN A 43 -4.99 -3.39 3.75
C ASN A 43 -5.22 -4.18 2.46
N GLU A 44 -4.65 -3.71 1.35
CA GLU A 44 -4.86 -4.26 0.01
C GLU A 44 -3.57 -4.14 -0.82
N VAL A 45 -3.33 -5.13 -1.68
CA VAL A 45 -2.25 -5.11 -2.68
C VAL A 45 -2.86 -4.86 -4.04
N VAL A 46 -2.38 -3.82 -4.75
CA VAL A 46 -3.09 -3.24 -5.90
C VAL A 46 -2.13 -3.04 -7.08
N PRO A 47 -2.52 -3.46 -8.31
CA PRO A 47 -1.78 -3.11 -9.53
C PRO A 47 -1.66 -1.59 -9.73
N LEU A 48 -0.54 -1.13 -10.30
CA LEU A 48 -0.27 0.31 -10.47
C LEU A 48 -1.38 1.03 -11.25
N ASP A 49 -1.93 0.41 -12.30
CA ASP A 49 -2.99 0.98 -13.13
C ASP A 49 -4.34 1.10 -12.39
N LYS A 50 -4.51 0.40 -11.27
CA LYS A 50 -5.70 0.45 -10.41
C LYS A 50 -5.52 1.33 -9.18
N MET A 51 -4.29 1.73 -8.84
CA MET A 51 -3.96 2.46 -7.61
C MET A 51 -4.81 3.73 -7.45
N THR A 52 -4.90 4.57 -8.48
CA THR A 52 -5.66 5.84 -8.45
C THR A 52 -7.14 5.60 -8.20
N GLN A 53 -7.75 4.69 -8.96
CA GLN A 53 -9.17 4.35 -8.80
C GLN A 53 -9.44 3.83 -7.38
N ARG A 54 -8.52 3.02 -6.86
CA ARG A 54 -8.65 2.42 -5.54
C ARG A 54 -8.50 3.45 -4.43
N LEU A 55 -7.55 4.39 -4.54
CA LEU A 55 -7.43 5.53 -3.62
C LEU A 55 -8.71 6.39 -3.60
N LEU A 56 -9.21 6.79 -4.77
CA LEU A 56 -10.41 7.63 -4.87
C LEU A 56 -11.64 6.95 -4.26
N ASN A 57 -11.80 5.64 -4.48
CA ASN A 57 -12.90 4.87 -3.88
C ASN A 57 -12.86 4.82 -2.35
N GLN A 58 -11.71 5.05 -1.69
CA GLN A 58 -11.64 5.14 -0.21
C GLN A 58 -11.96 6.54 0.31
N VAL A 59 -11.61 7.58 -0.46
CA VAL A 59 -11.75 8.97 -0.02
C VAL A 59 -13.13 9.53 -0.36
N ILE A 60 -13.65 9.20 -1.54
CA ILE A 60 -14.97 9.60 -2.01
C ILE A 60 -15.98 8.59 -1.47
N LYS A 61 -16.42 8.80 -0.24
CA LYS A 61 -17.58 8.08 0.32
C LYS A 61 -18.83 8.48 -0.46
N LYS A 62 -19.66 7.49 -0.83
CA LYS A 62 -21.09 7.74 -1.09
C LYS A 62 -21.79 8.12 0.21
#